data_AF-A0A534BRP2-F1
#
_entry.id   AF-A0A534BRP2-F1
#
_cell.length_a   1.000
_cell.length_b   1.000
_cell.length_c   1.000
_cell.angle_alpha   90.00
_cell.angle_beta   90.00
_cell.angle_gamma   90.00
#
_symmetry.space_group_name_H-M   'P 1'
#
loop_
_entity.id
_entity.type
_entity.pdbx_description
1 polymer ?
#
loop_
_entity_poly.entity_id
_entity_poly.type
_entity_poly.pdbx_seq_one_letter_code
_entity_poly.pdbx_strand_id
1 'polypeptide(L)'
;FVLGAKLLSADGELLRFGGRVMKNVAGFDVSRLLCGSLGTLGIITEISLKVLPRPRAEETLRLQLPAAAAVESFNRWSAAGLAVSGAAWWQGGAWVRLSGSPPAVRAARERIGGERVETAGAQAWWQSLRHAQLPFFAGRVIWRLSVPATTSPLPLPGDPLIDWGGALRWYADPPGEVAIREIASAAAGTALCWRGPAPQGRFHPLTPALARLHRRLKERFDPHGIFNPGRLLTD
;
A
#
# COMPACT_ATOMS: atom_id res chain seq x y z
N PHE A 1 10.39 -0.18 6.09
CA PHE A 1 11.58 -0.58 5.31
C PHE A 1 12.62 0.51 5.23
N VAL A 2 12.25 1.78 5.08
CA VAL A 2 13.20 2.90 5.20
C VAL A 2 13.80 2.96 6.61
N LEU A 3 15.12 3.00 6.68
CA LEU A 3 15.93 3.12 7.91
C LEU A 3 16.56 4.51 8.06
N GLY A 4 16.77 5.19 6.94
CA GLY A 4 17.32 6.54 6.89
C GLY A 4 17.29 7.11 5.48
N ALA A 5 17.47 8.42 5.38
CA ALA A 5 17.52 9.15 4.13
C ALA A 5 18.42 10.39 4.26
N LYS A 6 18.99 10.82 3.14
CA LYS A 6 19.60 12.14 2.99
C LYS A 6 18.77 13.00 2.07
N LEU A 7 18.63 14.27 2.41
CA LEU A 7 17.85 15.24 1.64
C LEU A 7 18.63 16.51 1.39
N LEU A 8 18.40 17.10 0.22
CA LEU A 8 18.77 18.49 -0.02
C LEU A 8 17.61 19.40 0.44
N SER A 9 17.90 20.34 1.33
CA SER A 9 16.95 21.37 1.78
C SER A 9 16.75 22.46 0.73
N ALA A 10 15.79 23.36 0.95
CA ALA A 10 15.53 24.49 0.07
C ALA A 10 16.71 25.48 0.03
N ASP A 11 17.55 25.49 1.06
CA ASP A 11 18.76 26.33 1.15
C ASP A 11 20.00 25.62 0.58
N GLY A 12 19.85 24.44 -0.01
CA GLY A 12 20.97 23.67 -0.59
C GLY A 12 21.79 22.89 0.44
N GLU A 13 21.32 22.75 1.67
CA GLU A 13 22.00 21.99 2.71
C GLU A 13 21.68 20.50 2.65
N LEU A 14 22.68 19.65 2.90
CA LEU A 14 22.49 18.20 2.96
C LEU A 14 22.08 17.75 4.37
N LEU A 15 20.78 17.51 4.55
CA LEU A 15 20.19 16.98 5.78
C LEU A 15 20.29 15.46 5.84
N ARG A 16 20.47 14.90 7.04
CA ARG A 16 20.62 13.46 7.27
C ARG A 16 19.66 13.00 8.36
N PHE A 17 18.83 12.01 8.06
CA PHE A 17 17.87 11.45 9.01
C PHE A 17 17.97 9.93 9.04
N GLY A 18 17.84 9.36 10.23
CA GLY A 18 17.93 7.91 10.40
C GLY A 18 19.37 7.41 10.27
N GLY A 19 19.54 6.15 9.87
CA GLY A 19 20.85 5.54 9.67
C GLY A 19 20.75 4.11 9.15
N ARG A 20 21.87 3.39 9.13
CA ARG A 20 21.90 1.96 8.76
C ARG A 20 21.51 1.03 9.92
N VAL A 21 21.46 1.55 11.14
CA VAL A 21 21.15 0.77 12.35
C VAL A 21 19.67 0.84 12.70
N MET A 22 19.11 -0.27 13.17
CA MET A 22 17.69 -0.40 13.52
C MET A 22 17.32 0.38 14.78
N LYS A 23 18.27 0.60 15.70
CA LYS A 23 18.05 1.37 16.92
C LYS A 23 18.44 2.82 16.67
N ASN A 24 17.43 3.67 16.53
CA ASN A 24 17.60 5.11 16.40
C ASN A 24 16.59 5.79 17.35
N VAL A 25 17.03 6.04 18.59
CA VAL A 25 16.13 6.40 19.71
C VAL A 25 16.13 7.92 19.98
N ALA A 26 16.90 8.69 19.21
CA ALA A 26 16.99 10.14 19.37
C ALA A 26 16.36 10.86 18.17
N GLY A 27 15.43 11.77 18.45
CA GLY A 27 14.85 12.70 17.47
C GLY A 27 13.57 12.23 16.78
N PHE A 28 13.10 13.06 15.86
CA PHE A 28 11.91 12.79 15.05
C PHE A 28 12.23 11.83 13.90
N ASP A 29 11.31 10.90 13.61
CA ASP A 29 11.46 9.96 12.49
C ASP A 29 11.09 10.59 11.14
N VAL A 30 11.91 11.55 10.73
CA VAL A 30 11.79 12.21 9.43
C VAL A 30 11.93 11.20 8.30
N SER A 31 12.75 10.16 8.45
CA SER A 31 12.96 9.15 7.40
C SER A 31 11.67 8.44 6.97
N ARG A 32 10.75 8.18 7.93
CA ARG A 32 9.42 7.64 7.62
C ARG A 32 8.46 8.71 7.10
N LEU A 33 8.55 9.96 7.58
CA LEU A 33 7.75 11.07 7.07
C LEU A 33 7.94 11.30 5.56
N LEU A 34 9.12 11.02 5.03
CA LEU A 34 9.39 11.15 3.59
C LEU A 34 8.63 10.14 2.73
N CYS A 35 8.21 9.01 3.30
CA CYS A 35 7.46 8.00 2.55
C CYS A 35 6.08 8.56 2.19
N GLY A 36 5.86 8.84 0.90
CA GLY A 36 4.61 9.45 0.44
C GLY A 36 4.60 10.98 0.51
N SER A 37 5.72 11.64 0.84
CA SER A 37 5.84 13.10 0.76
C SER A 37 5.86 13.62 -0.68
N LEU A 38 6.04 12.73 -1.67
CA LEU A 38 6.05 13.08 -3.09
C LEU A 38 7.01 14.23 -3.40
N GLY A 39 8.15 14.29 -2.70
CA GLY A 39 9.18 15.31 -2.90
C GLY A 39 8.82 16.69 -2.36
N THR A 40 7.72 16.88 -1.62
CA THR A 40 7.32 18.21 -1.11
C THR A 40 8.12 18.70 0.10
N LEU A 41 9.00 17.85 0.65
CA LEU A 41 9.82 18.11 1.85
C LEU A 41 11.32 18.16 1.55
N GLY A 42 11.70 18.20 0.28
CA GLY A 42 13.09 18.16 -0.16
C GLY A 42 13.38 17.06 -1.18
N ILE A 43 14.56 17.17 -1.80
CA ILE A 43 15.04 16.21 -2.79
C ILE A 43 15.77 15.09 -2.05
N ILE A 44 15.28 13.86 -2.18
CA ILE A 44 15.95 12.69 -1.61
C ILE A 44 17.17 12.35 -2.47
N THR A 45 18.36 12.39 -1.87
CA THR A 45 19.63 12.07 -2.55
C THR A 45 20.12 10.66 -2.23
N GLU A 46 19.81 10.14 -1.04
CA GLU A 46 20.16 8.78 -0.64
C GLU A 46 19.05 8.17 0.23
N ILE A 47 18.86 6.84 0.13
CA ILE A 47 17.94 6.07 0.96
C ILE A 47 18.67 4.83 1.51
N SER A 48 18.55 4.58 2.81
CA SER A 48 18.93 3.33 3.44
C SER A 48 17.69 2.46 3.64
N LEU A 49 17.67 1.27 3.03
CA LEU A 49 16.57 0.31 3.11
C LEU A 49 16.97 -0.92 3.91
N LYS A 50 16.07 -1.39 4.78
CA LYS A 50 16.13 -2.74 5.33
C LYS A 50 15.83 -3.72 4.21
N VAL A 51 16.74 -4.66 3.96
CA VAL A 51 16.48 -5.81 3.08
C VAL A 51 16.12 -7.04 3.90
N LEU A 52 15.33 -7.94 3.31
CA LEU A 52 14.96 -9.22 3.91
C LEU A 52 15.68 -10.35 3.17
N PRO A 53 16.03 -11.46 3.87
CA PRO A 53 16.61 -12.62 3.20
C PRO A 53 15.63 -13.19 2.17
N ARG A 54 16.18 -13.71 1.06
CA ARG A 54 15.39 -14.47 0.10
C ARG A 54 14.86 -15.75 0.78
N PRO A 55 13.55 -16.05 0.68
CA PRO A 55 12.99 -17.26 1.26
C PRO A 55 13.58 -18.51 0.60
N ARG A 56 13.70 -19.61 1.36
CA ARG A 56 14.23 -20.89 0.86
C ARG A 56 13.22 -21.65 -0.01
N ALA A 57 11.94 -21.44 0.24
CA ALA A 57 10.84 -21.99 -0.54
C ALA A 57 9.76 -20.92 -0.72
N GLU A 58 9.11 -20.96 -1.88
CA GLU A 58 7.96 -20.14 -2.20
C GLU A 58 6.96 -20.94 -3.04
N GLU A 59 5.69 -20.89 -2.66
CA GLU A 59 4.58 -21.51 -3.39
C GLU A 59 3.41 -20.52 -3.47
N THR A 60 2.59 -20.61 -4.52
CA THR A 60 1.36 -19.83 -4.63
C THR A 60 0.17 -20.77 -4.76
N LEU A 61 -0.88 -20.46 -4.01
CA LEU A 61 -2.14 -21.18 -4.01
C LEU A 61 -3.24 -20.27 -4.56
N ARG A 62 -4.17 -20.86 -5.29
CA ARG A 62 -5.39 -20.22 -5.76
C ARG A 62 -6.61 -20.92 -5.18
N LEU A 63 -7.53 -20.15 -4.64
CA LEU A 63 -8.81 -20.62 -4.11
C LEU A 63 -9.94 -19.85 -4.76
N GLN A 64 -11.06 -20.50 -5.03
CA GLN A 64 -12.29 -19.83 -5.47
C GLN A 64 -13.11 -19.50 -4.23
N LEU A 65 -13.23 -18.21 -3.92
CA LEU A 65 -13.91 -17.71 -2.73
C LEU A 65 -14.62 -16.40 -3.06
N PRO A 66 -15.80 -16.13 -2.50
CA PRO A 66 -16.36 -14.78 -2.49
C PRO A 66 -15.40 -13.78 -1.80
N ALA A 67 -15.47 -12.51 -2.19
CA ALA A 67 -14.60 -11.45 -1.66
C ALA A 67 -14.58 -11.38 -0.12
N ALA A 68 -15.75 -11.48 0.52
CA ALA A 68 -15.88 -11.47 1.98
C ALA A 68 -15.10 -12.64 2.62
N ALA A 69 -15.35 -13.86 2.13
CA ALA A 69 -14.70 -15.08 2.63
C ALA A 69 -13.18 -15.06 2.40
N ALA A 70 -12.72 -14.43 1.31
CA ALA A 70 -11.29 -14.24 1.05
C ALA A 70 -10.65 -13.31 2.10
N VAL A 71 -11.28 -12.17 2.41
CA VAL A 71 -10.81 -11.24 3.46
C VAL A 71 -10.75 -11.94 4.82
N GLU A 72 -11.81 -12.63 5.22
CA GLU A 72 -11.83 -13.39 6.47
C GLU A 72 -10.71 -14.44 6.53
N SER A 73 -10.49 -15.14 5.42
CA SER A 73 -9.44 -16.16 5.31
C SER A 73 -8.04 -15.56 5.41
N PHE A 74 -7.77 -14.44 4.75
CA PHE A 74 -6.48 -13.73 4.84
C PHE A 74 -6.15 -13.35 6.29
N ASN A 75 -7.14 -12.80 7.00
CA ASN A 75 -6.97 -12.42 8.40
C ASN A 75 -6.76 -13.64 9.30
N ARG A 76 -7.53 -14.72 9.08
CA ARG A 76 -7.38 -15.98 9.85
C ARG A 76 -6.01 -16.62 9.64
N TRP A 77 -5.49 -16.66 8.42
CA TRP A 77 -4.18 -17.25 8.13
C TRP A 77 -3.04 -16.42 8.70
N SER A 78 -3.15 -15.09 8.63
CA SER A 78 -2.20 -14.16 9.26
C SER A 78 -2.17 -14.34 10.78
N ALA A 79 -3.35 -14.35 11.43
CA ALA A 79 -3.48 -14.55 12.87
C ALA A 79 -2.96 -15.93 13.33
N ALA A 80 -3.10 -16.96 12.48
CA ALA A 80 -2.59 -18.31 12.74
C ALA A 80 -1.08 -18.46 12.52
N GLY A 81 -0.37 -17.39 12.15
CA GLY A 81 1.08 -17.41 11.92
C GLY A 81 1.50 -18.29 10.74
N LEU A 82 0.62 -18.50 9.77
CA LEU A 82 0.98 -19.25 8.56
C LEU A 82 2.03 -18.48 7.75
N ALA A 83 2.81 -19.20 6.95
CA ALA A 83 3.89 -18.64 6.13
C ALA A 83 3.40 -17.77 4.95
N VAL A 84 2.28 -17.06 5.11
CA VAL A 84 1.69 -16.16 4.11
C VAL A 84 2.54 -14.90 3.98
N SER A 85 3.09 -14.67 2.79
CA SER A 85 3.91 -13.51 2.43
C SER A 85 3.23 -12.58 1.41
N GLY A 86 2.05 -12.97 0.93
CA GLY A 86 1.22 -12.19 0.02
C GLY A 86 -0.18 -12.79 -0.07
N ALA A 87 -1.20 -11.95 -0.11
CA ALA A 87 -2.58 -12.36 -0.21
C ALA A 87 -3.38 -11.28 -0.94
N ALA A 88 -4.07 -11.69 -2.01
CA ALA A 88 -4.85 -10.80 -2.85
C ALA A 88 -6.05 -11.55 -3.43
N TRP A 89 -7.11 -10.84 -3.76
CA TRP A 89 -8.32 -11.41 -4.36
C TRP A 89 -8.78 -10.57 -5.55
N TRP A 90 -9.17 -11.24 -6.63
CA TRP A 90 -9.74 -10.60 -7.81
C TRP A 90 -10.56 -11.60 -8.62
N GLN A 91 -11.74 -11.17 -9.10
CA GLN A 91 -12.65 -11.97 -9.93
C GLN A 91 -12.89 -13.39 -9.40
N GLY A 92 -13.30 -13.50 -8.13
CA GLY A 92 -13.60 -14.78 -7.48
C GLY A 92 -12.37 -15.57 -7.01
N GLY A 93 -11.17 -15.23 -7.47
CA GLY A 93 -9.93 -15.94 -7.11
C GLY A 93 -9.17 -15.27 -5.97
N ALA A 94 -8.98 -15.98 -4.85
CA ALA A 94 -8.00 -15.65 -3.83
C ALA A 94 -6.63 -16.24 -4.20
N TRP A 95 -5.62 -15.38 -4.29
CA TRP A 95 -4.22 -15.72 -4.56
C TRP A 95 -3.41 -15.56 -3.28
N VAL A 96 -2.71 -16.61 -2.87
CA VAL A 96 -1.98 -16.66 -1.59
C VAL A 96 -0.56 -17.11 -1.86
N ARG A 97 0.41 -16.25 -1.57
CA ARG A 97 1.84 -16.58 -1.65
C ARG A 97 2.33 -17.03 -0.29
N LEU A 98 2.96 -18.18 -0.26
CA LEU A 98 3.61 -18.76 0.90
C LEU A 98 5.12 -18.65 0.72
N SER A 99 5.85 -18.10 1.69
CA SER A 99 7.31 -17.97 1.60
C SER A 99 7.96 -18.26 2.94
N GLY A 100 9.03 -19.06 2.95
CA GLY A 100 9.74 -19.39 4.19
C GLY A 100 10.68 -20.58 4.05
N SER A 101 10.76 -21.39 5.10
CA SER A 101 11.41 -22.70 5.05
C SER A 101 10.50 -23.71 4.34
N PRO A 102 11.03 -24.74 3.66
CA PRO A 102 10.22 -25.77 3.01
C PRO A 102 9.18 -26.43 3.95
N PRO A 103 9.49 -26.76 5.22
CA PRO A 103 8.48 -27.30 6.14
C PRO A 103 7.35 -26.30 6.45
N ALA A 104 7.67 -25.02 6.63
CA ALA A 104 6.67 -24.00 6.93
C ALA A 104 5.72 -23.75 5.74
N VAL A 105 6.26 -23.73 4.53
CA VAL A 105 5.47 -23.60 3.29
C VAL A 105 4.54 -24.81 3.11
N ARG A 106 5.05 -26.02 3.31
CA ARG A 106 4.26 -27.26 3.23
C ARG A 106 3.11 -27.28 4.24
N ALA A 107 3.39 -26.98 5.50
CA ALA A 107 2.37 -26.94 6.56
C ALA A 107 1.30 -25.87 6.30
N ALA A 108 1.70 -24.68 5.82
CA ALA A 108 0.76 -23.64 5.44
C ALA A 108 -0.12 -24.06 4.25
N ARG A 109 0.47 -24.71 3.24
CA ARG A 109 -0.27 -25.25 2.10
C ARG A 109 -1.33 -26.26 2.51
N GLU A 110 -0.96 -27.22 3.36
CA GLU A 110 -1.90 -28.25 3.83
C GLU A 110 -3.06 -27.65 4.62
N ARG A 111 -2.81 -26.60 5.42
CA ARG A 111 -3.85 -25.91 6.19
C ARG A 111 -4.73 -24.99 5.35
N ILE A 112 -4.18 -24.38 4.30
CA ILE A 112 -4.92 -23.44 3.43
C ILE A 112 -5.72 -24.19 2.37
N GLY A 113 -5.14 -25.24 1.77
CA GLY A 113 -5.71 -25.94 0.63
C GLY A 113 -5.68 -25.11 -0.66
N GLY A 114 -6.53 -25.48 -1.62
CA GLY A 114 -6.60 -24.84 -2.93
C GLY A 114 -5.69 -25.46 -3.99
N GLU A 115 -5.72 -24.88 -5.18
CA GLU A 115 -4.93 -25.31 -6.31
C GLU A 115 -3.54 -24.68 -6.26
N ARG A 116 -2.50 -25.50 -6.44
CA ARG A 116 -1.13 -24.99 -6.58
C ARG A 116 -0.98 -24.37 -7.97
N VAL A 117 -0.57 -23.11 -7.99
CA VAL A 117 -0.22 -22.43 -9.25
C VAL A 117 1.23 -22.76 -9.61
N GLU A 118 1.46 -23.07 -10.88
CA GLU A 118 2.81 -23.25 -11.42
C GLU A 118 3.69 -22.03 -11.14
N THR A 119 4.96 -22.24 -10.77
CA THR A 119 5.89 -21.19 -10.34
C THR A 119 6.01 -20.03 -11.32
N ALA A 120 6.13 -20.30 -12.63
CA ALA A 120 6.25 -19.26 -13.65
C ALA A 120 4.96 -18.40 -13.73
N GLY A 121 3.80 -19.06 -13.76
CA GLY A 121 2.50 -18.38 -13.77
C GLY A 121 2.26 -17.56 -12.49
N ALA A 122 2.62 -18.10 -11.33
CA ALA A 122 2.55 -17.40 -10.06
C ALA A 122 3.43 -16.15 -10.05
N GLN A 123 4.69 -16.27 -10.48
CA GLN A 123 5.63 -15.15 -10.55
C GLN A 123 5.11 -14.05 -11.47
N ALA A 124 4.65 -14.41 -12.67
CA ALA A 124 4.08 -13.46 -13.63
C ALA A 124 2.88 -12.73 -13.03
N TRP A 125 1.96 -13.45 -12.37
CA TRP A 125 0.78 -12.85 -11.76
C TRP A 125 1.14 -11.86 -10.63
N TRP A 126 2.02 -12.24 -9.71
CA TRP A 126 2.45 -11.36 -8.62
C TRP A 126 3.25 -10.14 -9.10
N GLN A 127 4.05 -10.29 -10.16
CA GLN A 127 4.73 -9.16 -10.80
C GLN A 127 3.71 -8.21 -11.44
N SER A 128 2.74 -8.74 -12.19
CA SER A 128 1.68 -7.94 -12.80
C SER A 128 0.84 -7.20 -11.76
N LEU A 129 0.50 -7.82 -10.63
CA LEU A 129 -0.17 -7.14 -9.52
C LEU A 129 0.70 -6.01 -8.95
N ARG A 130 1.96 -6.31 -8.62
CA ARG A 130 2.92 -5.35 -8.04
C ARG A 130 3.13 -4.12 -8.93
N HIS A 131 3.20 -4.32 -10.23
CA HIS A 131 3.47 -3.26 -11.20
C HIS A 131 2.21 -2.60 -11.78
N ALA A 132 1.03 -2.94 -11.22
CA ALA A 132 -0.26 -2.45 -11.70
C ALA A 132 -0.50 -2.72 -13.21
N GLN A 133 -0.15 -3.93 -13.64
CA GLN A 133 -0.25 -4.41 -15.03
C GLN A 133 -1.32 -5.51 -15.21
N LEU A 134 -2.01 -5.92 -14.13
CA LEU A 134 -3.20 -6.77 -14.28
C LEU A 134 -4.25 -6.08 -15.16
N PRO A 135 -5.10 -6.82 -15.89
CA PRO A 135 -6.15 -6.23 -16.72
C PRO A 135 -7.09 -5.29 -15.94
N PHE A 136 -7.27 -5.51 -14.63
CA PHE A 136 -7.95 -4.59 -13.71
C PHE A 136 -7.51 -3.12 -13.88
N PHE A 137 -6.21 -2.89 -14.07
CA PHE A 137 -5.63 -1.56 -14.17
C PHE A 137 -5.73 -0.94 -15.58
N ALA A 138 -6.44 -1.57 -16.52
CA ALA A 138 -6.78 -0.96 -17.81
C ALA A 138 -7.88 0.09 -17.68
N GLY A 139 -8.58 0.17 -16.54
CA GLY A 139 -9.62 1.18 -16.29
C GLY A 139 -9.11 2.62 -16.37
N ARG A 140 -10.01 3.54 -16.76
CA ARG A 140 -9.69 4.95 -16.98
C ARG A 140 -9.55 5.71 -15.67
N VAL A 141 -10.41 5.39 -14.71
CA VAL A 141 -10.43 5.93 -13.35
C VAL A 141 -10.15 4.81 -12.37
N ILE A 142 -9.10 4.93 -11.58
CA ILE A 142 -8.72 3.89 -10.60
C ILE A 142 -8.62 4.54 -9.23
N TRP A 143 -9.38 3.99 -8.29
CA TRP A 143 -9.34 4.38 -6.89
C TRP A 143 -8.59 3.34 -6.06
N ARG A 144 -7.77 3.83 -5.13
CA ARG A 144 -7.00 3.04 -4.18
C ARG A 144 -7.44 3.42 -2.77
N LEU A 145 -8.05 2.48 -2.06
CA LEU A 145 -8.55 2.66 -0.71
C LEU A 145 -7.71 1.85 0.27
N SER A 146 -7.21 2.48 1.32
CA SER A 146 -6.55 1.83 2.45
C SER A 146 -7.54 1.75 3.59
N VAL A 147 -7.85 0.54 4.05
CA VAL A 147 -8.82 0.25 5.12
C VAL A 147 -8.22 -0.77 6.10
N PRO A 148 -8.77 -0.95 7.31
CA PRO A 148 -8.41 -2.08 8.17
C PRO A 148 -8.50 -3.42 7.42
N ALA A 149 -7.56 -4.33 7.68
CA ALA A 149 -7.48 -5.59 6.94
C ALA A 149 -8.73 -6.46 7.09
N THR A 150 -9.45 -6.30 8.21
CA THR A 150 -10.67 -7.00 8.58
C THR A 150 -11.95 -6.36 8.04
N THR A 151 -11.85 -5.22 7.33
CA THR A 151 -13.01 -4.53 6.79
C THR A 151 -13.74 -5.39 5.75
N SER A 152 -15.02 -5.65 6.02
CA SER A 152 -15.95 -6.30 5.10
C SER A 152 -15.95 -5.62 3.72
N PRO A 153 -16.42 -6.30 2.65
CA PRO A 153 -16.54 -5.67 1.34
C PRO A 153 -17.27 -4.32 1.42
N LEU A 154 -16.65 -3.28 0.85
CA LEU A 154 -17.22 -1.94 0.91
C LEU A 154 -18.47 -1.88 0.02
N PRO A 155 -19.48 -1.09 0.38
CA PRO A 155 -20.70 -0.90 -0.40
C PRO A 155 -20.42 0.00 -1.63
N LEU A 156 -19.49 -0.43 -2.47
CA LEU A 156 -19.08 0.23 -3.70
C LEU A 156 -19.46 -0.66 -4.88
N PRO A 157 -19.99 -0.10 -5.97
CA PRO A 157 -20.33 -0.87 -7.16
C PRO A 157 -19.07 -1.43 -7.83
N GLY A 158 -19.23 -2.58 -8.48
CA GLY A 158 -18.18 -3.28 -9.21
C GLY A 158 -17.33 -4.22 -8.34
N ASP A 159 -16.60 -5.11 -9.00
CA ASP A 159 -15.74 -6.08 -8.35
C ASP A 159 -14.42 -5.43 -7.93
N PRO A 160 -14.06 -5.44 -6.63
CA PRO A 160 -12.80 -4.90 -6.19
C PRO A 160 -11.63 -5.81 -6.57
N LEU A 161 -10.46 -5.22 -6.75
CA LEU A 161 -9.20 -5.93 -6.51
C LEU A 161 -8.81 -5.70 -5.05
N ILE A 162 -8.68 -6.78 -4.28
CA ILE A 162 -8.27 -6.76 -2.88
C ILE A 162 -6.79 -7.16 -2.83
N ASP A 163 -5.98 -6.40 -2.11
CA ASP A 163 -4.55 -6.67 -1.95
C ASP A 163 -4.12 -6.43 -0.49
N TRP A 164 -2.87 -6.75 -0.19
CA TRP A 164 -2.25 -6.61 1.14
C TRP A 164 -3.07 -7.31 2.23
N GLY A 165 -3.51 -8.54 1.94
CA GLY A 165 -4.26 -9.36 2.90
C GLY A 165 -5.58 -8.75 3.35
N GLY A 166 -6.17 -7.88 2.53
CA GLY A 166 -7.41 -7.21 2.89
C GLY A 166 -7.21 -5.79 3.41
N ALA A 167 -6.01 -5.21 3.46
CA ALA A 167 -5.87 -3.80 3.85
C ALA A 167 -6.02 -2.82 2.67
N LEU A 168 -5.90 -3.31 1.44
CA LEU A 168 -5.95 -2.48 0.23
C LEU A 168 -7.14 -2.89 -0.63
N ARG A 169 -7.95 -1.93 -1.06
CA ARG A 169 -9.07 -2.12 -2.00
C ARG A 169 -8.85 -1.23 -3.20
N TRP A 170 -8.97 -1.79 -4.39
CA TRP A 170 -8.95 -1.05 -5.62
C TRP A 170 -10.30 -1.14 -6.31
N TYR A 171 -10.75 -0.03 -6.88
CA TYR A 171 -11.97 0.04 -7.68
C TYR A 171 -11.65 0.72 -9.02
N ALA A 172 -12.08 0.10 -10.12
CA ALA A 172 -11.88 0.58 -11.47
C ALA A 172 -13.21 1.11 -12.03
N ASP A 173 -13.14 2.29 -12.65
CA ASP A 173 -14.25 2.99 -13.30
C ASP A 173 -15.57 3.02 -12.50
N PRO A 174 -15.54 3.39 -11.20
CA PRO A 174 -16.77 3.53 -10.43
C PRO A 174 -17.67 4.63 -11.04
N PRO A 175 -19.01 4.50 -10.95
CA PRO A 175 -19.93 5.54 -11.38
C PRO A 175 -19.62 6.89 -10.72
N GLY A 176 -19.86 7.99 -11.46
CA GLY A 176 -19.43 9.33 -11.05
C GLY A 176 -20.12 9.90 -9.81
N GLU A 177 -21.29 9.37 -9.45
CA GLU A 177 -22.09 9.78 -8.28
C GLU A 177 -21.65 9.12 -6.96
N VAL A 178 -20.69 8.18 -7.01
CA VAL A 178 -20.30 7.40 -5.83
C VAL A 178 -19.40 8.21 -4.90
N ALA A 179 -19.82 8.35 -3.64
CA ALA A 179 -19.08 9.03 -2.57
C ALA A 179 -17.93 8.17 -1.99
N ILE A 180 -16.95 7.80 -2.83
CA ILE A 180 -15.87 6.85 -2.48
C ILE A 180 -15.11 7.24 -1.21
N ARG A 181 -14.84 8.54 -1.03
CA ARG A 181 -14.13 9.03 0.16
C ARG A 181 -14.95 8.88 1.43
N GLU A 182 -16.25 9.15 1.38
CA GLU A 182 -17.14 9.01 2.53
C GLU A 182 -17.26 7.55 2.94
N ILE A 183 -17.41 6.65 1.96
CA ILE A 183 -17.42 5.20 2.19
C ILE A 183 -16.11 4.72 2.81
N ALA A 184 -14.96 5.21 2.32
CA ALA A 184 -13.66 4.90 2.91
C ALA A 184 -13.55 5.42 4.34
N SER A 185 -13.98 6.65 4.63
CA SER A 185 -13.97 7.24 5.97
C SER A 185 -14.86 6.48 6.95
N ALA A 186 -16.06 6.09 6.52
CA ALA A 186 -16.99 5.27 7.32
C ALA A 186 -16.37 3.90 7.69
N ALA A 187 -15.49 3.38 6.84
CA ALA A 187 -14.71 2.18 7.09
C ALA A 187 -13.39 2.42 7.85
N ALA A 188 -13.21 3.60 8.47
CA ALA A 188 -11.97 4.03 9.14
C ALA A 188 -10.73 3.96 8.24
N GLY A 189 -10.92 4.23 6.94
CA GLY A 189 -9.88 4.22 5.92
C GLY A 189 -9.74 5.53 5.16
N THR A 190 -8.94 5.49 4.11
CA THR A 190 -8.66 6.64 3.22
C THR A 190 -8.77 6.22 1.76
N ALA A 191 -9.14 7.15 0.89
CA ALA A 191 -9.26 6.93 -0.56
C ALA A 191 -8.38 7.91 -1.37
N LEU A 192 -7.61 7.37 -2.32
CA LEU A 192 -6.77 8.09 -3.27
C LEU A 192 -7.28 7.82 -4.69
N CYS A 193 -7.50 8.87 -5.49
CA CYS A 193 -7.70 8.73 -6.93
C CYS A 193 -6.35 8.43 -7.58
N TRP A 194 -6.01 7.15 -7.74
CA TRP A 194 -4.70 6.74 -8.24
C TRP A 194 -4.51 7.10 -9.73
N ARG A 195 -5.57 6.97 -10.53
CA ARG A 195 -5.60 7.36 -11.95
C ARG A 195 -6.95 7.97 -12.31
N GLY A 196 -6.94 8.91 -13.26
CA GLY A 196 -8.16 9.58 -13.76
C GLY A 196 -8.26 11.04 -13.28
N PRO A 197 -9.33 11.74 -13.69
CA PRO A 197 -9.62 13.10 -13.23
C PRO A 197 -9.92 13.10 -11.73
N ALA A 198 -9.51 14.17 -11.05
CA ALA A 198 -9.67 14.32 -9.61
C ALA A 198 -9.92 15.80 -9.25
N PRO A 199 -11.09 16.36 -9.63
CA PRO A 199 -11.37 17.79 -9.48
C PRO A 199 -11.35 18.23 -8.01
N GLN A 200 -11.74 17.35 -7.08
CA GLN A 200 -11.68 17.59 -5.63
C GLN A 200 -10.30 17.22 -5.04
N GLY A 201 -9.23 17.33 -5.82
CA GLY A 201 -7.90 16.85 -5.47
C GLY A 201 -7.77 15.32 -5.54
N ARG A 202 -6.54 14.82 -5.54
CA ARG A 202 -6.24 13.39 -5.74
C ARG A 202 -6.25 12.59 -4.43
N PHE A 203 -5.74 13.16 -3.35
CA PHE A 203 -5.56 12.52 -2.04
C PHE A 203 -6.84 12.53 -1.20
N HIS A 204 -6.87 11.69 -0.17
CA HIS A 204 -7.94 11.77 0.82
C HIS A 204 -7.82 13.11 1.58
N PRO A 205 -8.91 13.86 1.79
CA PRO A 205 -8.86 15.13 2.51
C PRO A 205 -8.31 14.96 3.93
N LEU A 206 -7.46 15.89 4.35
CA LEU A 206 -6.97 15.94 5.73
C LEU A 206 -8.00 16.64 6.61
N THR A 207 -8.06 16.22 7.88
CA THR A 207 -8.77 17.01 8.90
C THR A 207 -8.09 18.37 9.06
N PRO A 208 -8.80 19.43 9.50
CA PRO A 208 -8.21 20.76 9.66
C PRO A 208 -6.97 20.77 10.56
N ALA A 209 -6.94 19.94 11.61
CA ALA A 209 -5.78 19.81 12.50
C ALA A 209 -4.56 19.22 11.79
N LEU A 210 -4.75 18.13 11.02
CA LEU A 210 -3.68 17.51 10.24
C LEU A 210 -3.19 18.42 9.12
N ALA A 211 -4.09 19.12 8.44
CA ALA A 211 -3.73 20.09 7.40
C ALA A 211 -2.80 21.20 7.94
N ARG A 212 -3.10 21.74 9.13
CA ARG A 212 -2.21 22.72 9.79
C ARG A 212 -0.82 22.15 10.10
N LEU A 213 -0.76 20.92 10.60
CA LEU A 213 0.52 20.25 10.89
C LEU A 213 1.34 20.00 9.62
N HIS A 214 0.69 19.53 8.56
CA HIS A 214 1.32 19.33 7.26
C HIS A 214 1.87 20.63 6.68
N ARG A 215 1.11 21.73 6.77
CA ARG A 215 1.56 23.05 6.30
C ARG A 215 2.78 23.54 7.07
N ARG A 216 2.75 23.48 8.41
CA ARG A 216 3.89 23.86 9.26
C ARG A 216 5.13 23.00 8.96
N LEU A 217 4.96 21.70 8.71
CA LEU A 217 6.07 20.85 8.29
C LEU A 217 6.62 21.28 6.93
N LYS A 218 5.75 21.55 5.95
CA LYS A 218 6.18 22.05 4.63
C LYS A 218 6.96 23.36 4.76
N GLU A 219 6.44 24.33 5.50
CA GLU A 219 7.13 25.62 5.74
C GLU A 219 8.52 25.45 6.38
N ARG A 220 8.70 24.44 7.23
CA ARG A 220 10.01 24.17 7.86
C ARG A 220 11.01 23.48 6.94
N PHE A 221 10.56 22.64 6.01
CA PHE A 221 11.44 21.92 5.08
C PHE A 221 11.64 22.67 3.75
N ASP A 222 10.67 23.51 3.39
CA ASP A 222 10.58 24.23 2.13
C ASP A 222 10.11 25.69 2.35
N PRO A 223 10.89 26.51 3.10
CA PRO A 223 10.52 27.89 3.41
C PRO A 223 10.34 28.77 2.18
N HIS A 224 10.96 28.39 1.05
CA HIS A 224 10.90 29.13 -0.23
C HIS A 224 9.82 28.58 -1.19
N GLY A 225 9.09 27.53 -0.81
CA GLY A 225 8.02 26.95 -1.63
C GLY A 225 8.47 26.30 -2.95
N ILE A 226 9.72 25.85 -3.03
CA ILE A 226 10.36 25.34 -4.26
C ILE A 226 9.90 23.91 -4.55
N PHE A 227 9.62 23.12 -3.52
CA PHE A 227 9.45 21.68 -3.66
C PHE A 227 8.00 21.28 -3.93
N ASN A 228 7.74 20.90 -5.19
CA ASN A 228 6.48 20.35 -5.68
C ASN A 228 5.23 21.12 -5.16
N PRO A 229 5.12 22.43 -5.46
CA PRO A 229 4.00 23.25 -5.02
C PRO A 229 2.66 22.68 -5.51
N GLY A 230 1.61 22.78 -4.69
CA GLY A 230 0.28 22.26 -4.99
C GLY A 230 0.15 20.72 -5.04
N ARG A 231 1.23 19.96 -4.80
CA ARG A 231 1.21 18.50 -5.00
C ARG A 231 0.40 17.73 -3.95
N LEU A 232 0.56 18.08 -2.67
CA LEU A 232 -0.11 17.41 -1.54
C LEU A 232 -1.07 18.34 -0.81
N LEU A 233 -0.63 19.58 -0.57
CA LEU A 233 -1.44 20.66 -0.03
C LEU A 233 -1.67 21.63 -1.18
N THR A 234 -2.91 22.02 -1.40
CA THR A 234 -3.25 23.23 -2.15
C THR A 234 -3.12 24.40 -1.19
N ASP A 235 -2.34 25.40 -1.60
CA ASP A 235 -2.14 26.63 -0.83
C ASP A 235 -3.45 27.42 -0.68
#